data_AF-A0A150LIA8-F1
#
_entry.id   AF-A0A150LIA8-F1
#
_cell.length_a   1.000
_cell.length_b   1.000
_cell.length_c   1.000
_cell.angle_alpha   90.00
_cell.angle_beta   90.00
_cell.angle_gamma   90.00
#
_symmetry.space_group_name_H-M   'P 1'
#
loop_
_entity.id
_entity.type
_entity.pdbx_description
1 polymer ?
#
loop_
_entity_poly.entity_id
_entity_poly.type
_entity_poly.pdbx_seq_one_letter_code
_entity_poly.pdbx_strand_id
1 'polypeptide(L)'
;MDQEQVKKVLLEMIDSDGKRGRKWFFPKNVDNQYKIFANMTLKEILLYIFPALLLSIGIGCIPPYSSIVFWLIKSLFIVCIIVFPVIYVNYRPVKYRENIRSKDFVKEFLDYKKKQKMYFVKPKNLLKD
;
A
#
# COMPACT_ATOMS: atom_id res chain seq x y z
N MET A 1 -25.43 33.91 34.00
CA MET A 1 -24.27 33.01 33.86
C MET A 1 -24.82 31.59 33.96
N ASP A 2 -24.66 30.81 32.90
CA ASP A 2 -25.40 29.56 32.70
C ASP A 2 -24.86 28.43 33.62
N GLN A 3 -25.74 27.72 34.30
CA GLN A 3 -25.39 26.71 35.32
C GLN A 3 -24.56 25.57 34.71
N GLU A 4 -24.74 25.28 33.43
CA GLU A 4 -23.98 24.27 32.71
C GLU A 4 -22.52 24.68 32.48
N GLN A 5 -22.26 25.97 32.23
CA GLN A 5 -20.90 26.49 32.08
C GLN A 5 -20.11 26.39 33.39
N VAL A 6 -20.78 26.67 34.52
CA VAL A 6 -20.15 26.58 35.85
C VAL A 6 -19.82 25.12 36.19
N LYS A 7 -20.71 24.17 35.88
CA LYS A 7 -20.43 22.74 36.06
C LYS A 7 -19.26 22.27 35.21
N LYS A 8 -19.15 22.74 33.97
CA LYS A 8 -18.08 22.36 33.03
C LYS A 8 -16.72 22.87 33.49
N VAL A 9 -16.66 24.12 33.96
CA VAL A 9 -15.44 24.73 34.52
C VAL A 9 -15.03 24.05 35.84
N LEU A 10 -15.99 23.72 36.70
CA LEU A 10 -15.72 22.96 37.93
C LEU A 10 -15.23 21.53 37.63
N LEU A 11 -15.79 20.86 36.62
CA LEU A 11 -15.30 19.55 36.17
C LEU A 11 -13.86 19.65 35.64
N GLU A 12 -13.55 20.71 34.90
CA GLU A 12 -12.23 20.96 34.32
C GLU A 12 -11.18 21.31 35.38
N MET A 13 -11.58 22.01 36.45
CA MET A 13 -10.73 22.28 37.63
C MET A 13 -10.57 21.07 38.56
N ILE A 14 -11.53 20.14 38.60
CA ILE A 14 -11.44 18.91 39.40
C ILE A 14 -10.61 17.83 38.68
N ASP A 15 -10.67 17.77 37.35
CA ASP A 15 -9.89 16.81 36.54
C ASP A 15 -8.42 17.22 36.35
N SER A 16 -8.00 18.38 36.88
CA SER A 16 -6.62 18.86 36.75
C SER A 16 -5.61 18.11 37.63
N ASP A 17 -6.05 17.34 38.64
CA ASP A 17 -5.17 16.72 39.64
C ASP A 17 -5.07 15.18 39.59
N GLY A 18 -5.69 14.52 38.60
CA GLY A 18 -5.75 13.07 38.53
C GLY A 18 -4.75 12.45 37.56
N LYS A 19 -3.51 12.23 37.98
CA LYS A 19 -2.46 11.36 37.36
C LYS A 19 -2.90 10.66 36.06
N ARG A 20 -2.94 11.38 34.92
CA ARG A 20 -3.02 10.74 33.61
C ARG A 20 -1.66 10.09 33.36
N GLY A 21 -1.49 8.85 33.81
CA GLY A 21 -0.35 8.02 33.46
C GLY A 21 -0.09 8.16 31.95
N ARG A 22 1.18 8.33 31.55
CA ARG A 22 1.54 8.62 30.15
C ARG A 22 0.74 7.70 29.24
N LYS A 23 -0.21 8.26 28.48
CA LYS A 23 -1.00 7.46 27.54
C LYS A 23 -0.04 7.02 26.46
N TRP A 24 0.36 5.76 26.55
CA TRP A 24 1.27 5.15 25.59
C TRP A 24 0.55 5.12 24.25
N PHE A 25 0.99 5.97 23.32
CA PHE A 25 0.42 6.05 21.98
C PHE A 25 1.35 5.32 21.03
N PHE A 26 0.87 4.24 20.41
CA PHE A 26 1.54 3.65 19.26
C PHE A 26 1.39 4.61 18.09
N PRO A 27 2.50 5.18 17.55
CA PRO A 27 2.43 5.94 16.32
C PRO A 27 1.77 5.09 15.23
N LYS A 28 0.63 5.56 14.77
CA LYS A 28 -0.09 4.97 13.65
C LYS A 28 0.73 5.31 12.40
N ASN A 29 1.37 4.30 11.79
CA ASN A 29 2.25 4.39 10.61
C ASN A 29 3.75 4.62 10.89
N VAL A 30 4.39 3.76 11.67
CA VAL A 30 5.86 3.63 11.64
C VAL A 30 6.25 2.73 10.46
N ASP A 31 6.48 3.35 9.31
CA ASP A 31 7.11 2.68 8.18
C ASP A 31 8.63 2.85 8.32
N ASN A 32 9.37 1.75 8.47
CA ASN A 32 10.85 1.78 8.60
C ASN A 32 11.54 1.99 7.25
N GLN A 33 10.79 2.06 6.15
CA GLN A 33 11.36 2.14 4.82
C GLN A 33 11.66 3.58 4.41
N TYR A 34 12.88 3.81 3.90
CA TYR A 34 13.25 5.10 3.33
C TYR A 34 12.51 5.36 2.02
N LYS A 35 11.64 6.37 2.02
CA LYS A 35 10.84 6.79 0.86
C LYS A 35 11.56 7.92 0.15
N ILE A 36 11.78 7.75 -1.15
CA ILE A 36 12.54 8.71 -1.96
C ILE A 36 11.57 9.60 -2.75
N PHE A 37 10.62 8.97 -3.45
CA PHE A 37 9.73 9.67 -4.37
C PHE A 37 8.33 9.07 -4.35
N ALA A 38 7.30 9.90 -4.29
CA ALA A 38 5.88 9.50 -4.32
C ALA A 38 5.55 8.32 -3.36
N ASN A 39 6.05 8.39 -2.11
CA ASN A 39 5.92 7.33 -1.09
C ASN A 39 6.55 5.96 -1.44
N MET A 40 7.36 5.89 -2.50
CA MET A 40 8.05 4.67 -2.92
C MET A 40 9.48 4.58 -2.40
N THR A 41 9.93 3.36 -2.18
CA THR A 41 11.34 3.05 -1.87
C THR A 41 12.18 2.99 -3.15
N LEU A 42 13.52 3.15 -3.06
CA LEU A 42 14.42 3.01 -4.21
C LEU A 42 14.22 1.65 -4.92
N LYS A 43 14.08 0.61 -4.12
CA LYS A 43 13.88 -0.76 -4.60
C LYS A 43 12.57 -0.89 -5.39
N GLU A 44 11.50 -0.25 -4.94
CA GLU A 44 10.21 -0.26 -5.66
C GLU A 44 10.31 0.47 -7.00
N ILE A 45 11.00 1.61 -7.02
CA ILE A 45 11.21 2.37 -8.26
C ILE A 45 11.99 1.52 -9.27
N LEU A 46 13.09 0.91 -8.84
CA LEU A 46 13.92 0.07 -9.71
C LEU A 46 13.23 -1.22 -10.15
N LEU A 47 12.38 -1.82 -9.31
CA LEU A 47 11.74 -3.10 -9.63
C LEU A 47 10.46 -2.93 -10.45
N TYR A 48 9.70 -1.85 -10.25
CA TYR A 48 8.39 -1.66 -10.88
C TYR A 48 8.36 -0.53 -11.92
N ILE A 49 8.94 0.62 -11.60
CA ILE A 49 8.86 1.81 -12.47
C ILE A 49 9.90 1.74 -13.59
N PHE A 50 11.14 1.34 -13.28
CA PHE A 50 12.21 1.27 -14.26
C PHE A 50 11.93 0.31 -15.43
N PRO A 51 11.42 -0.93 -15.21
CA PRO A 51 11.07 -1.82 -16.30
C PRO A 51 9.88 -1.29 -17.13
N ALA A 52 8.92 -0.63 -16.49
CA ALA A 52 7.79 -0.01 -17.19
C ALA A 52 8.25 1.13 -18.11
N LEU A 53 9.22 1.95 -17.66
CA LEU A 53 9.85 2.98 -18.50
C LEU A 53 10.57 2.35 -19.69
N LEU A 54 11.38 1.31 -19.47
CA LEU A 54 12.06 0.60 -20.57
C LEU A 54 11.06 0.03 -21.59
N LEU A 55 9.98 -0.60 -21.14
CA LEU A 55 8.89 -1.08 -21.99
C LEU A 55 8.23 0.05 -22.78
N SER A 56 7.97 1.19 -22.15
CA SER A 56 7.34 2.34 -22.80
C SER A 56 8.21 2.91 -23.92
N ILE A 57 9.53 3.00 -23.71
CA ILE A 57 10.49 3.42 -24.73
C ILE A 57 10.51 2.39 -25.87
N GLY A 58 10.52 1.10 -25.53
CA GLY A 58 10.46 0.02 -26.53
C GLY A 58 9.25 0.15 -27.45
N ILE A 59 8.05 0.41 -26.90
CA ILE A 59 6.82 0.61 -27.67
C ILE A 59 6.89 1.86 -28.54
N GLY A 60 7.49 2.93 -28.02
CA GLY A 60 7.72 4.17 -28.76
C GLY A 60 8.59 3.95 -30.01
N CYS A 61 9.57 3.05 -29.94
CA CYS A 61 10.49 2.73 -31.04
C CYS A 61 9.95 1.71 -32.05
N ILE A 62 8.71 1.23 -31.92
CA ILE A 62 8.11 0.32 -32.89
C ILE A 62 7.48 1.15 -34.03
N PRO A 63 7.86 0.98 -35.31
CA PRO A 63 7.16 1.60 -36.43
C PRO A 63 5.74 1.00 -36.58
N PRO A 64 4.76 1.71 -37.18
CA PRO A 64 4.88 2.89 -38.05
C PRO A 64 4.86 4.22 -37.29
N TYR A 65 5.62 5.20 -37.78
CA TYR A 65 5.69 6.57 -37.22
C TYR A 65 4.87 7.58 -38.00
N SER A 66 4.43 7.22 -39.20
CA SER A 66 3.79 8.12 -40.17
C SER A 66 2.31 8.39 -39.87
N SER A 67 1.65 7.52 -39.10
CA SER A 67 0.23 7.66 -38.80
C SER A 67 -0.02 8.17 -37.38
N ILE A 68 -0.76 9.27 -37.30
CA ILE A 68 -1.20 9.90 -36.05
C ILE A 68 -2.08 8.97 -35.22
N VAL A 69 -2.92 8.15 -35.86
CA VAL A 69 -3.81 7.20 -35.16
C VAL A 69 -2.98 6.16 -34.40
N PHE A 70 -1.92 5.64 -35.01
CA PHE A 70 -1.02 4.70 -34.34
C PHE A 70 -0.25 5.34 -33.19
N TRP A 71 0.12 6.62 -33.30
CA TRP A 71 0.74 7.36 -32.20
C TRP A 71 -0.21 7.57 -31.02
N LEU A 72 -1.48 7.87 -31.27
CA LEU A 72 -2.50 7.98 -30.21
C LEU A 72 -2.68 6.64 -29.47
N ILE A 73 -2.78 5.55 -30.23
CA ILE A 73 -2.90 4.21 -29.65
C ILE A 73 -1.65 3.87 -28.80
N LYS A 74 -0.44 4.10 -29.33
CA LYS A 74 0.81 3.87 -28.57
C LYS A 74 0.88 4.71 -27.31
N SER A 75 0.50 5.99 -27.40
CA SER A 75 0.47 6.90 -26.25
C SER A 75 -0.44 6.36 -25.16
N LEU A 76 -1.64 5.87 -25.51
CA LEU A 76 -2.55 5.25 -24.56
C LEU A 76 -1.91 4.04 -23.85
N PHE A 77 -1.25 3.16 -24.61
CA PHE A 77 -0.54 2.01 -24.03
C PHE A 77 0.62 2.44 -23.11
N ILE A 78 1.43 3.41 -23.53
CA ILE A 78 2.54 3.95 -22.75
C ILE A 78 2.04 4.52 -21.41
N VAL A 79 0.97 5.32 -21.45
CA VAL A 79 0.36 5.88 -20.24
C VAL A 79 -0.13 4.77 -19.32
N CYS A 80 -0.88 3.80 -19.85
CA CYS A 80 -1.34 2.65 -19.07
C CYS A 80 -0.17 1.91 -18.39
N ILE A 81 0.89 1.59 -19.15
CA ILE A 81 2.06 0.86 -18.66
C ILE A 81 2.76 1.59 -17.51
N ILE A 82 2.83 2.92 -17.57
CA ILE A 82 3.46 3.73 -16.52
C ILE A 82 2.53 3.89 -15.31
N VAL A 83 1.22 4.06 -15.53
CA VAL A 83 0.25 4.32 -14.46
C VAL A 83 -0.02 3.08 -13.61
N PHE A 84 -0.14 1.90 -14.22
CA PHE A 84 -0.41 0.65 -13.50
C PHE A 84 0.54 0.37 -12.32
N PRO A 85 1.87 0.38 -12.48
CA PRO A 85 2.80 0.12 -11.37
C PRO A 85 2.75 1.22 -10.30
N VAL A 86 2.49 2.48 -10.69
CA VAL A 86 2.34 3.59 -9.73
C VAL A 86 1.12 3.36 -8.82
N ILE A 87 -0.01 2.97 -9.41
CA ILE A 87 -1.21 2.61 -8.67
C ILE A 87 -0.94 1.37 -7.80
N TYR A 88 -0.33 0.34 -8.36
CA TYR A 88 -0.03 -0.90 -7.64
C TYR A 88 0.84 -0.70 -6.39
N VAL A 89 1.76 0.26 -6.41
CA VAL A 89 2.63 0.54 -5.26
C VAL A 89 1.95 1.45 -4.23
N ASN A 90 1.12 2.40 -4.67
CA ASN A 90 0.52 3.42 -3.79
C ASN A 90 -0.89 3.10 -3.29
N TYR A 91 -1.65 2.28 -4.00
CA TYR A 91 -3.02 2.01 -3.67
C TYR A 91 -3.13 1.25 -2.33
N ARG A 92 -4.15 1.60 -1.55
CA ARG A 92 -4.41 1.02 -0.23
C ARG A 92 -5.74 0.29 -0.30
N PRO A 93 -5.74 -1.05 -0.42
CA PRO A 93 -6.97 -1.81 -0.62
C PRO A 93 -7.87 -1.86 0.62
N VAL A 94 -7.31 -1.62 1.81
CA VAL A 94 -8.04 -1.72 3.09
C VAL A 94 -8.25 -0.34 3.69
N LYS A 95 -9.50 0.16 3.70
CA LYS A 95 -9.87 1.52 4.15
C LYS A 95 -9.37 1.87 5.56
N TYR A 96 -9.43 0.93 6.49
CA TYR A 96 -9.08 1.15 7.90
C TYR A 96 -7.61 0.86 8.22
N ARG A 97 -6.79 0.52 7.22
CA ARG A 97 -5.38 0.13 7.41
C ARG A 97 -4.47 0.85 6.41
N GLU A 98 -4.04 2.02 6.85
CA GLU A 98 -3.16 2.91 6.08
C GLU A 98 -1.77 2.34 5.79
N ASN A 99 -1.29 1.39 6.61
CA ASN A 99 0.03 0.79 6.43
C ASN A 99 0.05 -0.35 5.39
N ILE A 100 -1.11 -0.88 4.99
CA ILE A 100 -1.19 -2.02 4.07
C ILE A 100 -1.33 -1.50 2.64
N ARG A 101 -0.27 -1.67 1.86
CA ARG A 101 -0.26 -1.33 0.43
C ARG A 101 -0.74 -2.51 -0.40
N SER A 102 -1.17 -2.25 -1.63
CA SER A 102 -1.62 -3.29 -2.57
C SER A 102 -0.55 -4.35 -2.84
N LYS A 103 0.73 -3.97 -2.92
CA LYS A 103 1.84 -4.92 -3.09
C LYS A 103 1.88 -5.99 -1.97
N ASP A 104 1.65 -5.56 -0.73
CA ASP A 104 1.76 -6.41 0.45
C ASP A 104 0.51 -7.30 0.56
N PHE A 105 -0.66 -6.71 0.30
CA PHE A 105 -1.92 -7.44 0.23
C PHE A 105 -1.90 -8.55 -0.82
N VAL A 106 -1.44 -8.26 -2.04
CA VAL A 106 -1.37 -9.25 -3.11
C VAL A 106 -0.37 -10.35 -2.76
N LYS A 107 0.80 -9.99 -2.22
CA LYS A 107 1.79 -10.97 -1.78
C LYS A 107 1.21 -11.92 -0.73
N GLU A 108 0.61 -11.37 0.32
CA GLU A 108 0.02 -12.14 1.41
C GLU A 108 -1.14 -13.02 0.93
N PHE A 109 -1.99 -12.50 0.04
CA PHE A 109 -3.06 -13.27 -0.58
C PHE A 109 -2.55 -14.45 -1.42
N LEU A 110 -1.49 -14.25 -2.20
CA LEU A 110 -0.87 -15.32 -2.98
C LEU A 110 -0.20 -16.37 -2.07
N ASP A 111 0.49 -15.93 -1.03
CA ASP A 111 1.12 -16.82 -0.07
C ASP A 111 0.08 -17.61 0.74
N TYR A 112 -1.03 -16.99 1.12
CA TYR A 112 -2.16 -17.66 1.75
C TYR A 112 -2.74 -18.77 0.86
N LYS A 113 -3.01 -18.47 -0.42
CA LYS A 113 -3.51 -19.47 -1.39
C LYS A 113 -2.55 -20.65 -1.57
N LYS A 114 -1.24 -20.41 -1.56
CA LYS A 114 -0.22 -21.47 -1.64
C LYS A 114 -0.25 -22.35 -0.39
N LYS A 115 -0.30 -21.74 0.81
CA LYS A 115 -0.34 -22.47 2.09
C LYS A 115 -1.62 -23.26 2.29
N GLN A 116 -2.76 -22.72 1.87
CA GLN A 116 -4.06 -23.41 1.92
C GLN A 116 -3.96 -24.80 1.25
N LYS A 117 -3.29 -24.89 0.11
CA LYS A 117 -3.06 -26.18 -0.57
C LYS A 117 -2.23 -27.16 0.25
N MET A 118 -1.28 -26.69 1.08
CA MET A 118 -0.46 -27.55 1.95
C MET A 118 -1.25 -28.08 3.15
N TYR A 119 -2.12 -27.26 3.75
CA TYR A 119 -2.91 -27.66 4.93
C TYR A 119 -4.06 -28.62 4.61
N PHE A 120 -4.47 -28.72 3.34
CA PHE A 120 -5.47 -29.70 2.87
C PHE A 120 -4.86 -30.97 2.26
N VAL A 121 -3.52 -31.09 2.21
CA VAL A 121 -2.88 -32.34 1.80
C VAL A 121 -2.98 -33.30 2.98
N LYS A 122 -3.74 -34.40 2.78
CA LYS A 122 -3.81 -35.50 3.73
C LYS A 122 -2.38 -35.95 4.06
N PRO A 123 -1.98 -36.06 5.34
CA PRO A 123 -0.64 -36.48 5.70
C PRO A 123 -0.35 -37.82 5.00
N LYS A 124 0.75 -37.88 4.24
CA LYS A 124 1.17 -39.08 3.54
C LYS A 124 1.61 -40.08 4.61
N ASN A 125 0.69 -41.00 4.94
CA ASN A 125 0.84 -42.15 5.83
C ASN A 125 1.94 -41.98 6.89
N LEU A 126 1.56 -41.59 8.11
CA LEU A 126 2.36 -41.96 9.28
C LEU A 126 2.58 -43.46 9.18
N LEU A 127 3.84 -43.86 9.04
CA LEU A 127 4.26 -45.25 9.06
C LEU A 127 3.62 -45.88 10.29
N LYS A 128 2.77 -46.88 10.05
CA LYS A 128 2.32 -47.81 11.10
C LYS A 128 3.57 -48.55 11.54
N ASP A 129 3.91 -48.39 12.82
CA ASP A 129 4.81 -49.27 13.57
C ASP A 129 4.32 -50.73 13.48
#